data_AF-A0AAV2QFP7-F1
#
_entry.id   AF-A0AAV2QFP7-F1
#
_cell.length_a   1.000
_cell.length_b   1.000
_cell.length_c   1.000
_cell.angle_alpha   90.00
_cell.angle_beta   90.00
_cell.angle_gamma   90.00
#
_symmetry.space_group_name_H-M   'P 1'
#
loop_
_entity.id
_entity.type
_entity.pdbx_description
1 polymer ?
#
loop_
_entity_poly.entity_id
_entity_poly.type
_entity_poly.pdbx_seq_one_letter_code
_entity_poly.pdbx_strand_id
1 'polypeptide(L)'
;MEMNIYIGFLVMVMSLTAGAAEENACPGAETPKAVPNSKVKCTTFAGCRMSCNSRYLFPTGEKNVYFTCKDNQWIVDDAYTDCRAQCKPPCGHGGDCVRPNDCDCTETGYKGKACQKK
;
A
#
# COMPACT_ATOMS: atom_id res chain seq x y z
N MET A 1 38.68 54.96 -14.62
CA MET A 1 39.64 53.84 -14.67
C MET A 1 39.14 52.80 -13.68
N GLU A 2 38.13 52.06 -14.12
CA GLU A 2 38.21 50.66 -14.59
C GLU A 2 37.81 49.76 -13.41
N MET A 3 36.53 49.39 -13.23
CA MET A 3 35.75 48.40 -13.99
C MET A 3 36.34 46.99 -13.88
N ASN A 4 35.50 46.04 -13.43
CA ASN A 4 35.67 44.57 -13.45
C ASN A 4 36.41 43.86 -12.30
N ILE A 5 35.79 43.81 -11.11
CA ILE A 5 35.93 42.63 -10.22
C ILE A 5 34.57 41.94 -9.93
N TYR A 6 33.44 42.54 -10.33
CA TYR A 6 32.09 41.98 -10.13
C TYR A 6 31.68 40.85 -11.10
N ILE A 7 32.61 40.24 -11.82
CA ILE A 7 32.35 39.13 -12.77
C ILE A 7 33.09 37.83 -12.36
N GLY A 8 33.73 37.80 -11.18
CA GLY A 8 34.40 36.60 -10.65
C GLY A 8 33.64 35.82 -9.57
N PHE A 9 32.64 36.44 -8.93
CA PHE A 9 31.92 35.83 -7.81
C PHE A 9 30.55 35.24 -8.19
N LEU A 10 30.17 35.31 -9.47
CA LEU A 10 28.81 34.96 -9.92
C LEU A 10 28.70 33.60 -10.64
N VAL A 11 29.77 32.81 -10.81
CA VAL A 11 29.69 31.50 -11.48
C VAL A 11 30.63 30.50 -10.82
N MET A 12 30.11 29.34 -10.40
CA MET A 12 30.68 28.30 -9.52
C MET A 12 30.37 28.58 -8.03
N VAL A 13 29.30 28.08 -7.42
CA VAL A 13 28.70 26.75 -7.56
C VAL A 13 27.21 26.87 -7.28
N MET A 14 26.40 26.99 -8.32
CA MET A 14 24.99 26.60 -8.21
C MET A 14 24.95 25.08 -8.01
N SER A 15 24.12 24.65 -7.07
CA SER A 15 23.66 23.27 -6.90
C SER A 15 24.59 22.34 -6.11
N LEU A 16 24.71 22.61 -4.81
CA LEU A 16 24.59 21.52 -3.83
C LEU A 16 23.25 21.68 -3.12
N THR A 17 22.17 21.58 -3.89
CA THR A 17 21.06 20.79 -3.36
C THR A 17 21.66 19.40 -3.19
N ALA A 18 22.11 19.09 -1.98
CA ALA A 18 21.79 17.78 -1.45
C ALA A 18 20.25 17.75 -1.44
N GLY A 19 19.64 17.56 -2.62
CA GLY A 19 18.42 16.81 -2.66
C GLY A 19 18.76 15.60 -1.82
N ALA A 20 17.96 15.36 -0.78
CA ALA A 20 17.94 14.05 -0.18
C ALA A 20 18.09 13.09 -1.36
N ALA A 21 19.15 12.29 -1.38
CA ALA A 21 19.13 11.13 -2.24
C ALA A 21 17.83 10.46 -1.82
N GLU A 22 16.80 10.59 -2.65
CA GLU A 22 15.52 9.99 -2.36
C GLU A 22 15.89 8.53 -2.39
N GLU A 23 16.00 7.99 -1.20
CA GLU A 23 16.40 6.64 -0.90
C GLU A 23 15.21 5.76 -1.28
N ASN A 24 14.98 5.74 -2.59
CA ASN A 24 13.84 5.15 -3.24
C ASN A 24 13.97 3.66 -3.03
N ALA A 25 13.01 3.08 -2.30
CA ALA A 25 12.94 1.64 -2.05
C ALA A 25 13.01 0.81 -3.36
N CYS A 26 12.70 1.42 -4.51
CA CYS A 26 13.03 0.94 -5.84
C CYS A 26 13.41 2.14 -6.75
N PRO A 27 14.66 2.26 -7.22
CA PRO A 27 15.10 3.38 -8.04
C PRO A 27 14.28 3.51 -9.34
N GLY A 28 13.79 4.71 -9.64
CA GLY A 28 13.07 5.00 -10.90
C GLY A 28 11.64 4.43 -10.98
N ALA A 29 11.18 3.69 -9.98
CA ALA A 29 9.81 3.21 -9.87
C ALA A 29 9.01 4.06 -8.88
N GLU A 30 7.77 4.38 -9.25
CA GLU A 30 6.82 4.98 -8.30
C GLU A 30 6.46 3.97 -7.20
N THR A 31 6.06 4.49 -6.03
CA THR A 31 5.61 3.65 -4.92
C THR A 31 4.32 2.90 -5.29
N PRO A 32 4.19 1.60 -4.95
CA PRO A 32 2.96 0.85 -5.21
C PRO A 32 1.77 1.50 -4.50
N LYS A 33 0.65 1.60 -5.21
CA LYS A 33 -0.58 2.17 -4.65
C LYS A 33 -1.20 1.19 -3.65
N ALA A 34 -1.71 1.75 -2.54
CA ALA A 34 -2.50 0.97 -1.61
C ALA A 34 -3.84 0.58 -2.24
N VAL A 35 -4.30 -0.64 -1.95
CA VAL A 35 -5.63 -1.14 -2.30
C VAL A 35 -6.63 -0.72 -1.22
N PRO A 36 -7.95 -0.79 -1.47
CA PRO A 36 -8.96 -0.49 -0.46
C PRO A 36 -8.71 -1.27 0.84
N ASN A 37 -8.89 -0.61 1.98
CA ASN A 37 -8.62 -1.18 3.30
C ASN A 37 -7.17 -1.61 3.55
N SER A 38 -6.19 -1.05 2.83
CA SER A 38 -4.77 -1.30 3.09
C SER A 38 -3.95 -0.01 3.26
N LYS A 39 -2.70 -0.18 3.71
CA LYS A 39 -1.67 0.87 3.78
C LYS A 39 -0.38 0.33 3.21
N VAL A 40 0.34 1.16 2.46
CA VAL A 40 1.68 0.82 1.96
C VAL A 40 2.71 1.60 2.78
N LYS A 41 3.75 0.91 3.24
CA LYS A 41 4.91 1.50 3.90
C LYS A 41 6.17 0.99 3.19
N CYS A 42 6.94 1.92 2.64
CA CYS A 42 8.20 1.62 1.98
C CYS A 42 9.39 2.00 2.87
N THR A 43 10.46 1.24 2.74
CA THR A 43 11.74 1.47 3.40
C THR A 43 12.87 1.20 2.42
N THR A 44 13.98 1.90 2.59
CA THR A 44 15.15 1.79 1.71
C THR A 44 15.75 0.38 1.66
N PHE A 45 15.66 -0.40 2.75
CA PHE A 45 16.35 -1.68 2.89
C PHE A 45 15.44 -2.92 2.80
N ALA A 46 14.15 -2.81 3.14
CA ALA A 46 13.22 -3.93 3.16
C ALA A 46 12.13 -3.85 2.08
N GLY A 47 12.28 -2.92 1.13
CA GLY A 47 11.30 -2.69 0.07
C GLY A 47 9.99 -2.08 0.59
N CYS A 48 8.90 -2.33 -0.14
CA CYS A 48 7.56 -1.88 0.23
C CYS A 48 6.74 -3.01 0.85
N ARG A 49 6.08 -2.71 1.95
CA ARG A 49 5.13 -3.59 2.62
C ARG A 49 3.71 -3.04 2.48
N MET A 50 2.81 -3.85 1.96
CA MET A 50 1.39 -3.55 2.02
C MET A 50 0.75 -4.30 3.19
N SER A 51 -0.05 -3.60 3.97
CA SER A 51 -0.68 -4.10 5.18
C SER A 51 -2.18 -3.85 5.11
N CYS A 52 -2.99 -4.90 5.16
CA CYS A 52 -4.43 -4.74 5.34
C CYS A 52 -4.73 -4.13 6.72
N ASN A 53 -5.80 -3.33 6.77
CA ASN A 53 -6.31 -2.72 7.99
C ASN A 53 -6.74 -3.79 9.01
N SER A 54 -6.94 -3.38 10.26
CA SER A 54 -7.42 -4.30 11.29
C SER A 54 -8.70 -4.98 10.84
N ARG A 55 -8.77 -6.32 10.98
CA ARG A 55 -9.90 -7.16 10.56
C ARG A 55 -10.07 -7.30 9.04
N TYR A 56 -9.01 -7.07 8.27
CA TYR A 56 -8.95 -7.38 6.85
C TYR A 56 -7.74 -8.27 6.58
N LEU A 57 -7.85 -9.15 5.58
CA LEU A 57 -6.78 -10.04 5.11
C LEU A 57 -6.79 -10.13 3.59
N PHE A 58 -5.64 -10.41 3.00
CA PHE A 58 -5.54 -10.78 1.59
C PHE A 58 -6.32 -12.08 1.31
N PRO A 59 -6.74 -12.35 0.06
CA PRO A 59 -7.37 -13.61 -0.33
C PRO A 59 -6.55 -14.85 0.06
N THR A 60 -5.22 -14.72 0.17
CA THR A 60 -4.30 -15.77 0.60
C THR A 60 -4.30 -16.02 2.12
N GLY A 61 -4.99 -15.18 2.91
CA GLY A 61 -5.01 -15.24 4.37
C GLY A 61 -3.96 -14.38 5.07
N GLU A 62 -3.06 -13.76 4.31
CA GLU A 62 -2.01 -12.90 4.88
C GLU A 62 -2.55 -11.53 5.30
N LYS A 63 -1.94 -10.95 6.33
CA LYS A 63 -2.21 -9.54 6.69
C LYS A 63 -1.27 -8.57 6.00
N ASN A 64 -0.06 -9.04 5.69
CA ASN A 64 0.98 -8.22 5.12
C ASN A 64 1.65 -8.95 3.98
N VAL A 65 1.98 -8.20 2.93
CA VAL A 65 2.72 -8.70 1.77
C VAL A 65 3.86 -7.73 1.50
N TYR A 66 4.96 -8.26 1.00
CA TYR A 66 6.17 -7.51 0.70
C TYR A 66 6.42 -7.55 -0.79
N PHE A 67 6.72 -6.39 -1.36
CA PHE A 67 7.03 -6.23 -2.77
C PHE A 67 8.54 -6.17 -2.94
N THR A 68 9.03 -6.92 -3.91
CA THR A 68 10.46 -6.96 -4.26
C THR A 68 10.69 -6.04 -5.44
N CYS A 69 11.72 -5.21 -5.36
CA CYS A 69 12.22 -4.44 -6.49
C CYS A 69 13.19 -5.32 -7.29
N LYS A 70 12.94 -5.48 -8.59
CA LYS A 70 13.85 -6.13 -9.53
C LYS A 70 13.88 -5.32 -10.81
N ASP A 71 15.08 -5.05 -11.33
CA ASP A 71 15.27 -4.30 -12.58
C ASP A 71 14.50 -2.96 -12.60
N ASN A 72 14.53 -2.23 -11.47
CA ASN A 72 13.80 -0.97 -11.28
C ASN A 72 12.27 -1.08 -11.43
N GLN A 73 11.70 -2.26 -11.15
CA GLN A 73 10.27 -2.49 -11.18
C GLN A 73 9.80 -3.27 -9.94
N TRP A 74 8.64 -2.90 -9.42
CA TRP A 74 7.98 -3.65 -8.35
C TRP A 74 7.36 -4.94 -8.89
N ILE A 75 7.73 -6.07 -8.30
CA ILE A 75 7.07 -7.35 -8.53
C ILE A 75 5.90 -7.44 -7.56
N VAL A 76 4.69 -7.37 -8.11
CA VAL A 76 3.42 -7.48 -7.37
C VAL A 76 2.66 -8.69 -7.90
N ASP A 77 2.23 -9.57 -7.01
CA ASP A 77 1.36 -10.71 -7.35
C ASP A 77 -0.10 -10.25 -7.44
N ASP A 78 -0.84 -10.76 -8.42
CA ASP A 78 -2.26 -10.45 -8.62
C ASP A 78 -3.13 -10.83 -7.41
N ALA A 79 -2.68 -11.78 -6.60
CA ALA A 79 -3.34 -12.17 -5.34
C ALA A 79 -3.34 -11.04 -4.29
N TYR A 80 -2.56 -9.97 -4.48
CA TYR A 80 -2.41 -8.85 -3.56
C TYR A 80 -3.17 -7.59 -4.01
N THR A 81 -4.19 -7.75 -4.84
CA THR A 81 -5.02 -6.66 -5.36
C THR A 81 -6.24 -6.31 -4.50
N ASP A 82 -6.53 -7.10 -3.46
CA ASP A 82 -7.72 -6.94 -2.62
C ASP A 82 -7.44 -7.27 -1.13
N CYS A 83 -8.08 -6.54 -0.21
CA CYS A 83 -8.09 -6.82 1.22
C CYS A 83 -9.53 -7.06 1.66
N ARG A 84 -9.86 -8.32 1.98
CA ARG A 84 -11.22 -8.77 2.32
C ARG A 84 -11.50 -8.66 3.81
N ALA A 85 -12.69 -8.19 4.15
CA ALA A 85 -13.11 -8.07 5.54
C ALA A 85 -13.23 -9.45 6.21
N GLN A 86 -12.95 -9.48 7.51
CA GLN A 86 -12.97 -10.70 8.31
C GLN A 86 -14.03 -10.61 9.41
N CYS A 87 -14.95 -11.57 9.38
CA CYS A 87 -16.06 -11.69 10.31
C CYS A 87 -15.76 -12.77 11.36
N LYS A 88 -16.02 -12.46 12.63
CA LYS A 88 -15.91 -13.42 13.74
C LYS A 88 -17.13 -13.27 14.66
N PRO A 89 -18.07 -14.24 14.69
CA PRO A 89 -18.06 -15.50 13.94
C PRO A 89 -18.13 -15.27 12.41
N PRO A 90 -17.73 -16.25 11.59
CA PRO A 90 -17.92 -16.19 10.15
C PRO A 90 -19.42 -16.09 9.81
N CYS A 91 -19.72 -15.47 8.66
CA CYS A 91 -21.08 -15.38 8.16
C CYS A 91 -21.60 -16.78 7.83
N GLY A 92 -22.80 -17.10 8.33
CA GLY A 92 -23.46 -18.38 8.09
C GLY A 92 -24.08 -18.46 6.70
N HIS A 93 -24.38 -19.68 6.27
CA HIS A 93 -25.19 -19.97 5.08
C HIS A 93 -24.75 -19.26 3.78
N GLY A 94 -23.45 -19.01 3.64
CA GLY A 94 -22.88 -18.38 2.45
C GLY A 94 -23.03 -16.85 2.41
N GLY A 95 -23.33 -16.20 3.54
CA GLY A 95 -23.34 -14.75 3.61
C GLY A 95 -21.95 -14.15 3.42
N ASP A 96 -21.88 -12.96 2.84
CA ASP A 96 -20.62 -12.30 2.51
C ASP A 96 -20.19 -11.34 3.62
N CYS A 97 -18.92 -11.41 4.02
CA CYS A 97 -18.36 -10.47 4.99
C CYS A 97 -17.96 -9.17 4.26
N VAL A 98 -18.88 -8.21 4.20
CA VAL A 98 -18.66 -6.92 3.51
C VAL A 98 -17.87 -5.93 4.36
N ARG A 99 -17.99 -6.03 5.70
CA ARG A 99 -17.22 -5.23 6.66
C ARG A 99 -16.90 -6.07 7.92
N PRO A 100 -15.95 -5.66 8.77
CA PRO A 100 -15.62 -6.40 9.98
C PRO A 100 -16.82 -6.67 10.90
N ASN A 101 -17.22 -7.94 11.02
CA ASN A 101 -18.44 -8.41 11.74
C ASN A 101 -19.77 -7.96 11.12
N ASP A 102 -19.79 -7.55 9.87
CA ASP A 102 -20.99 -7.16 9.14
C ASP A 102 -21.15 -8.10 7.96
N CYS A 103 -22.18 -8.93 8.04
CA CYS A 103 -22.50 -9.94 7.05
C CYS A 103 -23.62 -9.42 6.17
N ASP A 104 -23.41 -9.49 4.86
CA ASP A 104 -24.48 -9.38 3.90
C ASP A 104 -25.16 -10.74 3.75
N CYS A 105 -26.47 -10.78 3.99
CA CYS A 105 -27.28 -11.98 3.93
C CYS A 105 -28.33 -11.92 2.81
N THR A 106 -28.39 -10.85 2.00
CA THR A 106 -29.48 -10.65 1.03
C THR A 106 -29.65 -11.81 0.08
N GLU A 107 -28.53 -12.36 -0.41
CA GLU A 107 -28.50 -13.47 -1.37
C GLU A 107 -28.79 -14.83 -0.73
N THR A 108 -28.77 -14.93 0.60
CA THR A 108 -28.91 -16.19 1.31
C THR A 108 -30.36 -16.50 1.70
N GLY A 109 -31.22 -15.48 1.79
CA GLY A 109 -32.55 -15.61 2.40
C GLY A 109 -32.54 -15.80 3.92
N TYR A 110 -31.37 -15.66 4.56
CA TYR A 110 -31.21 -15.66 6.01
C TYR A 110 -31.08 -14.22 6.56
N LYS A 111 -31.23 -14.09 7.88
CA LYS A 111 -31.23 -12.84 8.64
C LYS A 111 -30.39 -12.97 9.91
N GLY A 112 -30.14 -11.82 10.53
CA GLY A 112 -29.35 -11.70 11.75
C GLY A 112 -27.88 -11.37 11.46
N LYS A 113 -27.14 -11.01 12.50
CA LYS A 113 -25.78 -10.45 12.40
C LYS A 113 -24.78 -11.36 11.66
N ALA A 114 -24.96 -12.66 11.74
CA ALA A 114 -24.12 -13.66 11.09
C ALA A 114 -24.94 -14.57 10.17
N CYS A 115 -26.06 -14.08 9.62
CA CYS A 115 -26.99 -14.83 8.77
C CYS A 115 -27.49 -16.14 9.41
N GLN A 116 -27.61 -16.20 10.74
CA GLN A 116 -27.89 -17.45 11.46
C GLN A 116 -29.38 -17.81 11.60
N LYS A 117 -30.29 -16.93 11.17
CA LYS A 117 -31.74 -17.12 11.28
C LYS A 117 -32.35 -17.17 9.90
N LYS A 118 -33.37 -18.00 9.69
CA LYS A 118 -34.16 -18.01 8.47
C LYS A 118 -35.34 -17.06 8.60
#